data_AF-A0A9J6GRH3-F1
#
_entry.id   AF-A0A9J6GRH3-F1
#
_cell.length_a   1.000
_cell.length_b   1.000
_cell.length_c   1.000
_cell.angle_alpha   90.00
_cell.angle_beta   90.00
_cell.angle_gamma   90.00
#
_symmetry.space_group_name_H-M   'P 1'
#
loop_
_entity.id
_entity.type
_entity.pdbx_description
1 polymer ?
#
loop_
_entity_poly.entity_id
_entity_poly.type
_entity_poly.pdbx_seq_one_letter_code
_entity_poly.pdbx_strand_id
1 'polypeptide(L)'
;METYKSRDSCLDYDQGQSQAENRSLFPEIPALEVAYAAYLDAVRNSGGVPQGIAPGLSGEQVFFSTLCYMTCSLTDDHGFGQADCNKAVRNFPAFAQAFQCPSGSAMNPERKCSFFD
;
A
#
# COMPACT_ATOMS: atom_id res chain seq x y z
N MET A 1 -13.10 11.14 -10.01
CA MET A 1 -13.72 10.94 -8.69
C MET A 1 -13.42 9.50 -8.31
N GLU A 2 -12.69 9.27 -7.23
CA GLU A 2 -12.37 7.91 -6.78
C GLU A 2 -13.62 7.23 -6.23
N THR A 3 -13.75 5.93 -6.45
CA THR A 3 -14.88 5.15 -5.94
C THR A 3 -14.41 4.15 -4.90
N TYR A 4 -15.07 4.12 -3.76
CA TYR A 4 -14.73 3.23 -2.65
C TYR A 4 -15.75 2.12 -2.49
N LYS A 5 -15.28 0.95 -2.06
CA LYS A 5 -16.11 -0.17 -1.62
C LYS A 5 -16.73 0.16 -0.26
N SER A 6 -17.82 -0.53 0.12
CA SER A 6 -18.36 -0.37 1.48
C SER A 6 -17.38 -0.93 2.51
N ARG A 7 -17.33 -0.33 3.70
CA ARG A 7 -16.47 -0.79 4.79
C ARG A 7 -16.65 -2.27 5.08
N ASP A 8 -17.90 -2.73 5.18
CA ASP A 8 -18.22 -4.14 5.45
C ASP A 8 -17.69 -5.05 4.33
N SER A 9 -17.78 -4.64 3.06
CA SER A 9 -17.19 -5.41 1.94
C SER A 9 -15.66 -5.43 1.92
N CYS A 10 -15.01 -4.50 2.63
CA CYS A 10 -13.55 -4.50 2.84
C CYS A 10 -13.13 -5.29 4.08
N LEU A 11 -14.06 -5.51 5.02
CA LEU A 11 -13.88 -6.39 6.17
C LEU A 11 -14.13 -7.86 5.80
N ASP A 12 -15.16 -8.13 5.00
CA ASP A 12 -15.67 -9.47 4.64
C ASP A 12 -15.02 -10.09 3.38
N TYR A 13 -13.73 -9.84 3.13
CA TYR A 13 -13.06 -10.45 1.97
C TYR A 13 -12.84 -11.96 2.21
N ASP A 14 -13.83 -12.81 1.91
CA ASP A 14 -13.66 -14.28 1.91
C ASP A 14 -14.30 -15.00 0.70
N GLN A 15 -13.59 -16.06 0.30
CA GLN A 15 -13.94 -17.24 -0.51
C GLN A 15 -13.82 -17.16 -2.03
N GLY A 16 -12.56 -17.11 -2.49
CA GLY A 16 -12.19 -17.34 -3.89
C GLY A 16 -11.02 -18.30 -4.09
N GLN A 17 -9.86 -18.09 -3.45
CA GLN A 17 -8.69 -18.95 -3.60
C GLN A 17 -7.87 -18.97 -2.28
N SER A 18 -7.19 -20.08 -2.02
CA SER A 18 -6.22 -20.44 -0.95
C SER A 18 -6.12 -19.58 0.35
N GLN A 19 -5.79 -20.22 1.49
CA GLN A 19 -5.65 -19.58 2.82
C GLN A 19 -4.72 -18.33 2.90
N ALA A 20 -3.95 -18.03 1.86
CA ALA A 20 -3.17 -16.79 1.65
C ALA A 20 -4.02 -15.52 1.40
N GLU A 21 -5.26 -15.67 0.94
CA GLU A 21 -6.10 -14.55 0.49
C GLU A 21 -7.12 -14.09 1.54
N ASN A 22 -7.19 -14.77 2.68
CA ASN A 22 -8.28 -14.65 3.65
C ASN A 22 -7.97 -13.72 4.85
N ARG A 23 -7.15 -12.69 4.64
CA ARG A 23 -6.77 -11.73 5.68
C ARG A 23 -7.46 -10.39 5.39
N SER A 24 -8.25 -9.92 6.36
CA SER A 24 -8.82 -8.58 6.32
C SER A 24 -7.74 -7.54 6.08
N LEU A 25 -8.00 -6.57 5.21
CA LEU A 25 -7.09 -5.45 4.94
C LEU A 25 -7.16 -4.33 5.99
N PHE A 26 -7.99 -4.54 7.03
CA PHE A 26 -8.25 -3.55 8.06
C PHE A 26 -7.01 -3.12 8.86
N PRO A 27 -6.08 -3.99 9.26
CA PRO A 27 -4.87 -3.50 9.91
C PRO A 27 -3.89 -2.86 8.91
N GLU A 28 -3.84 -3.32 7.66
CA GLU A 28 -2.81 -2.91 6.70
C GLU A 28 -3.08 -1.52 6.08
N ILE A 29 -4.32 -1.25 5.63
CA ILE A 29 -4.64 0.03 4.95
C ILE A 29 -4.49 1.24 5.89
N PRO A 30 -5.08 1.24 7.11
CA PRO A 30 -4.93 2.35 8.03
C PRO A 30 -3.50 2.51 8.57
N ALA A 31 -2.78 1.40 8.79
CA ALA A 31 -1.38 1.48 9.18
C ALA A 31 -0.54 2.16 8.09
N LEU A 32 -0.81 1.84 6.82
CA LEU A 32 -0.18 2.47 5.67
C LEU A 32 -0.51 3.97 5.59
N GLU A 33 -1.77 4.35 5.76
CA GLU A 33 -2.22 5.75 5.77
C GLU A 33 -1.50 6.56 6.86
N VAL A 34 -1.49 6.06 8.09
CA VAL A 34 -0.83 6.72 9.23
C VAL A 34 0.69 6.80 9.03
N ALA A 35 1.32 5.71 8.61
CA ALA A 35 2.77 5.69 8.37
C ALA A 35 3.18 6.65 7.24
N TYR A 36 2.38 6.73 6.16
CA TYR A 36 2.66 7.63 5.05
C TYR A 36 2.46 9.10 5.46
N ALA A 37 1.42 9.42 6.23
CA ALA A 37 1.23 10.76 6.78
C ALA A 37 2.43 11.17 7.67
N ALA A 38 2.89 10.28 8.55
CA ALA A 38 4.06 10.51 9.39
C ALA A 38 5.35 10.70 8.56
N TYR A 39 5.50 9.94 7.47
CA TYR A 39 6.61 10.10 6.52
C TYR A 39 6.60 11.48 5.85
N LEU A 40 5.46 11.95 5.35
CA LEU A 40 5.34 13.27 4.73
C LEU A 40 5.68 14.39 5.72
N ASP A 41 5.23 14.26 6.97
CA ASP A 41 5.57 15.19 8.04
C ASP A 41 7.07 15.21 8.35
N ALA A 42 7.69 14.03 8.41
CA ALA A 42 9.13 13.91 8.63
C ALA A 42 9.93 14.56 7.50
N VAL A 43 9.58 14.28 6.24
CA VAL A 43 10.23 14.86 5.04
C VAL A 43 10.11 16.38 5.02
N ARG A 44 8.91 16.90 5.36
CA ARG A 44 8.67 18.34 5.44
C ARG A 44 9.55 19.00 6.50
N ASN A 45 9.70 18.36 7.66
CA ASN A 45 10.47 18.89 8.78
C ASN A 45 12.00 18.72 8.61
N SER A 46 12.45 17.73 7.85
CA SER A 46 13.88 17.47 7.58
C SER A 46 14.43 18.24 6.38
N GLY A 47 13.59 18.93 5.61
CA GLY A 47 13.99 19.64 4.39
C GLY A 47 14.15 18.72 3.16
N GLY A 48 13.54 17.53 3.19
CA GLY A 48 13.58 16.58 2.08
C GLY A 48 14.06 15.18 2.50
N VAL A 49 14.07 14.28 1.52
CA VAL A 49 14.54 12.91 1.66
C VAL A 49 16.05 12.88 1.40
N PRO A 50 16.86 12.17 2.20
CA PRO A 50 18.29 12.05 1.94
C PRO A 50 18.55 11.53 0.53
N GLN A 51 19.32 12.28 -0.26
CA GLN A 51 19.65 11.90 -1.62
C GLN A 51 20.65 10.73 -1.63
N GLY A 52 20.62 9.92 -2.69
CA GLY A 52 21.62 8.87 -2.92
C GLY A 52 21.34 7.52 -2.23
N ILE A 53 20.28 7.40 -1.43
CA ILE A 53 19.87 6.11 -0.84
C ILE A 53 19.40 5.13 -1.94
N ALA A 54 18.67 5.62 -2.94
CA ALA A 54 18.20 4.83 -4.08
C ALA A 54 18.21 5.69 -5.36
N PRO A 55 19.27 5.60 -6.19
CA PRO A 55 19.36 6.39 -7.42
C PRO A 55 18.17 6.13 -8.35
N GLY A 56 17.52 7.21 -8.79
CA GLY A 56 16.41 7.14 -9.74
C GLY A 56 15.02 6.92 -9.13
N LEU A 57 14.91 6.82 -7.80
CA LEU A 57 13.62 6.73 -7.11
C LEU A 57 13.33 8.00 -6.32
N SER A 58 12.06 8.42 -6.30
CA SER A 58 11.56 9.43 -5.37
C SER A 58 11.52 8.88 -3.95
N GLY A 59 11.42 9.76 -2.95
CA GLY A 59 11.31 9.31 -1.57
C GLY A 59 10.02 8.51 -1.30
N GLU A 60 8.92 8.88 -1.94
CA GLU A 60 7.66 8.14 -1.88
C GLU A 60 7.82 6.74 -2.48
N GLN A 61 8.50 6.64 -3.63
CA GLN A 61 8.80 5.34 -4.24
C GLN A 61 9.69 4.49 -3.33
N VAL A 62 10.68 5.09 -2.65
CA VAL A 62 11.48 4.39 -1.64
C VAL A 62 10.61 3.95 -0.46
N PHE A 63 9.74 4.81 0.07
CA PHE A 63 8.83 4.49 1.17
C PHE A 63 8.00 3.23 0.87
N PHE A 64 7.31 3.21 -0.28
CA PHE A 64 6.48 2.07 -0.67
C PHE A 64 7.31 0.83 -1.00
N SER A 65 8.49 0.99 -1.61
CA SER A 65 9.40 -0.13 -1.90
C SER A 65 9.91 -0.77 -0.61
N THR A 66 10.28 0.03 0.40
CA THR A 66 10.71 -0.44 1.72
C THR A 66 9.57 -1.13 2.46
N LEU A 67 8.35 -0.60 2.38
CA LEU A 67 7.16 -1.26 2.95
C LEU A 67 7.01 -2.69 2.41
N CYS A 68 7.00 -2.86 1.08
CA CYS A 68 6.88 -4.19 0.48
C CYS A 68 8.11 -5.06 0.72
N TYR A 69 9.31 -4.48 0.80
CA TYR A 69 10.51 -5.24 1.14
C TYR A 69 10.43 -5.85 2.54
N MET A 70 9.85 -5.14 3.51
CA MET A 70 9.64 -5.67 4.85
C MET A 70 8.70 -6.87 4.84
N THR A 71 7.61 -6.83 4.06
CA THR A 71 6.67 -7.95 4.01
C THR A 71 7.29 -9.20 3.37
N CYS A 72 8.21 -9.05 2.41
CA CYS A 72 9.00 -10.17 1.86
C CYS A 72 9.91 -10.86 2.89
N SER A 73 10.30 -10.15 3.96
CA SER A 73 11.24 -10.62 4.98
C SER A 73 10.56 -11.17 6.23
N LEU A 74 9.24 -10.94 6.38
CA LEU A 74 8.45 -11.38 7.53
C LEU A 74 7.85 -12.79 7.34
N THR A 75 7.90 -13.33 6.11
CA THR A 75 7.43 -14.68 5.79
C THR A 75 8.55 -15.47 5.13
N ASP A 76 8.84 -16.68 5.65
CA ASP A 76 9.74 -17.64 4.97
C ASP A 76 9.22 -18.04 3.58
N ASP A 77 7.94 -17.75 3.32
CA ASP A 77 7.32 -17.85 2.02
C ASP A 77 7.25 -16.47 1.33
N HIS A 78 8.22 -16.23 0.45
CA HIS A 78 8.35 -14.97 -0.29
C HIS A 78 7.12 -14.60 -1.15
N GLY A 79 6.28 -15.58 -1.52
CA GLY A 79 5.07 -15.33 -2.31
C GLY A 79 3.94 -14.68 -1.50
N PHE A 80 3.85 -15.01 -0.21
CA PHE A 80 2.78 -14.54 0.68
C PHE A 80 2.99 -13.08 1.08
N GLY A 81 4.21 -12.72 1.50
CA GLY A 81 4.55 -11.35 1.86
C GLY A 81 4.36 -10.35 0.72
N GLN A 82 4.62 -10.76 -0.53
CA GLN A 82 4.41 -9.92 -1.71
C GLN A 82 2.92 -9.69 -2.01
N ALA A 83 2.10 -10.73 -1.88
CA ALA A 83 0.65 -10.63 -2.09
C ALA A 83 0.02 -9.65 -1.09
N ASP A 84 0.45 -9.67 0.16
CA ASP A 84 -0.11 -8.80 1.21
C ASP A 84 0.27 -7.33 1.02
N CYS A 85 1.51 -7.01 0.62
CA CYS A 85 1.85 -5.63 0.31
C CYS A 85 1.02 -5.10 -0.87
N ASN A 86 0.93 -5.88 -1.96
CA ASN A 86 0.20 -5.47 -3.15
C ASN A 86 -1.29 -5.23 -2.87
N LYS A 87 -1.91 -6.05 -2.01
CA LYS A 87 -3.30 -5.86 -1.58
C LYS A 87 -3.48 -4.53 -0.83
N ALA A 88 -2.55 -4.15 0.05
CA ALA A 88 -2.63 -2.88 0.76
C ALA A 88 -2.41 -1.68 -0.18
N VAL A 89 -1.26 -1.64 -0.87
CA VAL A 89 -0.85 -0.44 -1.61
C VAL A 89 -1.73 -0.13 -2.83
N ARG A 90 -2.34 -1.14 -3.47
CA ARG A 90 -3.28 -0.89 -4.59
C ARG A 90 -4.57 -0.18 -4.16
N ASN A 91 -4.91 -0.24 -2.87
CA ASN A 91 -6.07 0.47 -2.31
C ASN A 91 -5.71 1.90 -1.87
N PHE A 92 -4.44 2.30 -1.96
CA PHE A 92 -3.98 3.58 -1.45
C PHE A 92 -3.64 4.55 -2.60
N PRO A 93 -4.37 5.67 -2.79
CA PRO A 93 -4.19 6.58 -3.92
C PRO A 93 -2.77 7.15 -4.05
N ALA A 94 -2.10 7.43 -2.92
CA ALA A 94 -0.74 7.98 -2.93
C ALA A 94 0.28 7.02 -3.56
N PHE A 95 0.08 5.69 -3.46
CA PHE A 95 0.90 4.71 -4.17
C PHE A 95 0.73 4.86 -5.68
N ALA A 96 -0.52 4.91 -6.16
CA ALA A 96 -0.81 5.07 -7.57
C ALA A 96 -0.23 6.39 -8.13
N GLN A 97 -0.21 7.45 -7.34
CA GLN A 97 0.43 8.72 -7.70
C GLN A 97 1.95 8.59 -7.78
N ALA A 98 2.60 7.99 -6.76
CA ALA A 98 4.05 7.84 -6.70
C ALA A 98 4.63 6.99 -7.85
N PHE A 99 3.86 5.99 -8.31
CA PHE A 99 4.25 5.10 -9.42
C PHE A 99 3.53 5.41 -10.74
N GLN A 100 2.75 6.50 -10.80
CA GLN A 100 2.00 6.92 -11.98
C GLN A 100 1.14 5.78 -12.58
N CYS A 101 0.51 4.98 -11.72
CA CYS A 101 -0.29 3.83 -12.14
C CYS A 101 -1.56 4.29 -12.87
N PRO A 102 -1.83 3.83 -14.11
CA PRO A 102 -3.04 4.17 -14.84
C PRO A 102 -4.30 3.72 -14.10
N SER A 103 -5.37 4.51 -14.19
CA SER A 103 -6.68 4.12 -13.63
C SER A 103 -7.16 2.80 -14.24
N GLY A 104 -7.66 1.90 -13.41
CA GLY A 104 -8.12 0.57 -13.81
C GLY A 104 -7.00 -0.47 -13.95
N SER A 105 -5.73 -0.08 -13.79
CA SER A 105 -4.62 -1.04 -13.76
C SER A 105 -4.67 -1.93 -12.51
N ALA A 106 -3.94 -3.04 -12.54
CA ALA A 106 -3.89 -3.97 -11.41
C ALA A 106 -3.54 -3.26 -10.08
N MET A 107 -2.62 -2.31 -10.10
CA MET A 107 -2.17 -1.56 -8.93
C MET A 107 -2.90 -0.23 -8.70
N ASN A 108 -3.90 0.10 -9.52
CA ASN A 108 -4.79 1.26 -9.33
C ASN A 108 -6.22 0.91 -9.79
N PRO A 109 -6.90 -0.01 -9.09
CA PRO A 109 -8.27 -0.39 -9.42
C PRO A 109 -9.24 0.78 -9.23
N GLU A 110 -10.34 0.77 -9.98
CA GLU A 110 -11.39 1.80 -9.88
C GLU A 110 -12.06 1.82 -8.51
N ARG A 111 -12.26 0.64 -7.92
CA ARG A 111 -12.89 0.44 -6.61
C ARG A 111 -11.86 0.08 -5.56
N LYS A 112 -11.55 1.04 -4.68
CA LYS A 112 -10.59 0.88 -3.58
C LYS A 112 -11.30 0.60 -2.24
N CYS A 113 -10.57 0.02 -1.31
CA CYS A 113 -10.97 -0.06 0.09
C CYS A 113 -10.43 1.14 0.86
N SER A 114 -11.28 1.73 1.70
CA SER A 114 -10.92 2.67 2.75
C SER A 114 -11.77 2.36 3.98
N PHE A 115 -11.22 2.60 5.16
CA PHE A 115 -11.89 2.32 6.43
C PHE A 115 -12.26 3.58 7.21
N PHE A 116 -11.65 4.72 6.87
CA PHE A 116 -11.75 5.95 7.64
C PHE A 116 -11.96 7.23 6.79
N ASP A 117 -12.02 7.10 5.46
CA ASP A 117 -12.45 8.18 4.54
C ASP A 117 -13.97 8.33 4.46
#